data_AF-A0A2S9FEA0-F1
#
_entry.id   AF-A0A2S9FEA0-F1
#
_cell.length_a   1.000
_cell.length_b   1.000
_cell.length_c   1.000
_cell.angle_alpha   90.00
_cell.angle_beta   90.00
_cell.angle_gamma   90.00
#
_symmetry.space_group_name_H-M   'P 1'
#
loop_
_entity.id
_entity.type
_entity.pdbx_description
1 polymer ?
#
loop_
_entity_poly.entity_id
_entity_poly.type
_entity_poly.pdbx_seq_one_letter_code
_entity_poly.pdbx_strand_id
1 'polypeptide(L)'
;MNILISGAGVAGLAGALELGTRGHEVTVVEYADHIRLTGTPIDVRGDAITIADQMGLLTEVRAHRIRMSERTQFVDSSGTP
;
A
#
# COMPACT_ATOMS: atom_id res chain seq x y z
N MET A 1 -16.22 -19.56 -1.67
CA MET A 1 -16.68 -19.20 -0.31
C MET A 1 -17.10 -17.74 -0.35
N ASN A 2 -18.05 -17.35 0.50
CA ASN A 2 -18.48 -15.96 0.62
C ASN A 2 -17.71 -15.35 1.79
N ILE A 3 -16.92 -14.31 1.52
CA ILE A 3 -15.98 -13.71 2.47
C ILE A 3 -16.32 -12.24 2.64
N LEU A 4 -16.49 -11.81 3.89
CA LEU A 4 -16.62 -10.39 4.25
C LEU A 4 -15.27 -9.87 4.77
N ILE A 5 -14.78 -8.78 4.19
CA ILE A 5 -13.62 -8.03 4.68
C ILE A 5 -14.11 -6.70 5.24
N SER A 6 -13.76 -6.41 6.49
CA SER A 6 -14.07 -5.14 7.16
C SER A 6 -12.86 -4.20 7.09
N GLY A 7 -12.95 -3.20 6.23
CA GLY A 7 -11.96 -2.15 6.00
C GLY A 7 -11.37 -2.19 4.58
N ALA A 8 -11.44 -1.07 3.85
CA ALA A 8 -10.88 -0.88 2.52
C ALA A 8 -9.53 -0.13 2.55
N GLY A 9 -8.71 -0.43 3.56
CA GLY A 9 -7.31 -0.03 3.61
C GLY A 9 -6.40 -0.95 2.79
N VAL A 10 -5.08 -0.78 2.92
CA VAL A 10 -4.07 -1.54 2.15
C VAL A 10 -4.27 -3.06 2.28
N ALA A 11 -4.38 -3.57 3.51
CA ALA A 11 -4.54 -5.00 3.75
C ALA A 11 -5.89 -5.54 3.25
N GLY A 12 -6.97 -4.77 3.42
CA GLY A 12 -8.30 -5.18 3.02
C GLY A 12 -8.45 -5.29 1.50
N LEU A 13 -7.97 -4.29 0.76
CA LEU A 13 -7.99 -4.30 -0.70
C LEU A 13 -7.03 -5.35 -1.28
N ALA A 14 -5.83 -5.50 -0.71
CA ALA A 14 -4.89 -6.52 -1.14
C ALA A 14 -5.45 -7.95 -0.90
N GLY A 15 -6.03 -8.19 0.28
CA GLY A 15 -6.66 -9.46 0.61
C GLY A 15 -7.89 -9.75 -0.26
N ALA A 16 -8.70 -8.73 -0.56
CA ALA A 16 -9.84 -8.89 -1.45
C ALA A 16 -9.43 -9.31 -2.86
N LEU A 17 -8.39 -8.67 -3.41
CA LEU A 17 -7.85 -9.01 -4.71
C LEU A 17 -7.34 -10.47 -4.74
N GLU A 18 -6.51 -10.85 -3.76
CA GLU A 18 -5.91 -12.20 -3.71
C GLU A 18 -6.95 -13.31 -3.45
N LEU A 19 -7.96 -13.06 -2.62
CA LEU A 19 -9.02 -14.04 -2.39
C LEU A 19 -9.95 -14.14 -3.62
N GLY A 20 -10.18 -13.03 -4.31
CA GLY A 20 -10.93 -12.99 -5.57
C GLY A 20 -10.25 -13.77 -6.68
N THR A 21 -8.92 -13.64 -6.86
CA THR A 21 -8.16 -14.41 -7.87
C THR A 21 -8.19 -15.92 -7.59
N ARG A 22 -8.39 -16.32 -6.33
CA ARG A 22 -8.59 -17.72 -5.92
C ARG A 22 -10.03 -18.23 -6.07
N GLY A 23 -10.94 -17.43 -6.64
CA GLY A 23 -12.31 -17.82 -6.94
C GLY A 23 -13.27 -17.71 -5.74
N HIS A 24 -12.96 -16.87 -4.75
CA HIS A 24 -13.90 -16.56 -3.68
C HIS A 24 -14.78 -15.35 -4.03
N GLU A 25 -16.01 -15.34 -3.53
CA GLU A 25 -16.90 -14.18 -3.61
C GLU A 25 -16.60 -13.28 -2.40
N VAL A 26 -15.98 -12.13 -2.65
CA VAL A 26 -15.51 -11.23 -1.60
C VAL A 26 -16.33 -9.95 -1.60
N THR A 27 -16.89 -9.61 -0.43
CA THR A 27 -17.50 -8.30 -0.17
C THR A 27 -16.58 -7.52 0.77
N VAL A 28 -16.24 -6.29 0.41
CA VAL A 28 -15.50 -5.36 1.27
C VAL A 28 -16.48 -4.32 1.79
N VAL A 29 -16.50 -4.10 3.10
CA VAL A 29 -17.22 -2.98 3.73
C VAL A 29 -16.21 -2.01 4.32
N GLU A 30 -16.49 -0.71 4.21
CA GLU A 30 -15.64 0.36 4.74
C GLU A 30 -16.53 1.32 5.53
N TYR A 31 -15.99 1.84 6.64
CA TYR A 31 -16.67 2.81 7.47
C TYR A 31 -16.67 4.20 6.82
N ALA A 32 -15.55 4.60 6.22
CA ALA A 32 -15.45 5.85 5.49
C ALA A 32 -16.37 5.85 4.26
N ASP A 33 -16.96 7.02 3.97
CA ASP A 33 -17.79 7.24 2.79
C ASP A 33 -16.99 7.29 1.47
N HIS A 34 -15.65 7.27 1.55
CA HIS A 34 -14.74 7.24 0.43
C HIS A 34 -13.44 6.48 0.75
N ILE A 35 -12.77 5.98 -0.29
CA ILE A 35 -11.43 5.41 -0.15
C ILE A 35 -10.44 6.54 0.16
N ARG A 36 -9.60 6.33 1.19
CA ARG A 36 -8.56 7.28 1.55
C ARG A 36 -7.46 7.30 0.47
N LEU A 37 -7.35 8.40 -0.26
CA LEU A 37 -6.35 8.62 -1.32
C LEU A 37 -5.16 9.49 -0.88
N THR A 38 -5.20 10.04 0.34
CA THR A 38 -4.20 10.97 0.86
C THR A 38 -3.56 10.44 2.15
N GLY A 39 -2.35 10.90 2.47
CA GLY A 39 -1.66 10.50 3.69
C GLY A 39 -0.16 10.71 3.62
N THR A 40 0.53 10.17 4.63
CA THR A 40 1.99 10.14 4.65
C THR A 40 2.51 9.06 3.71
N PRO A 41 3.70 9.24 3.11
CA PRO A 41 4.38 8.18 2.37
C PRO A 41 4.54 6.93 3.24
N ILE A 42 4.41 5.76 2.63
CA ILE A 42 4.70 4.47 3.24
C ILE A 42 5.74 3.74 2.39
N ASP A 43 6.49 2.83 3.00
CA ASP A 43 7.45 2.00 2.30
C ASP A 43 6.91 0.60 2.05
N VAL A 44 7.13 0.08 0.85
CA VAL A 44 6.97 -1.35 0.52
C VAL A 44 8.37 -1.98 0.58
N ARG A 45 8.61 -2.89 1.53
CA ARG A 45 9.94 -3.45 1.82
C ARG A 45 9.89 -4.97 1.98
N GLY A 46 11.07 -5.60 1.86
CA GLY A 46 11.22 -7.05 2.06
C GLY A 46 10.32 -7.87 1.15
N ASP A 47 9.74 -8.94 1.69
CA ASP A 47 8.88 -9.88 0.96
C ASP A 47 7.66 -9.20 0.31
N ALA A 48 7.20 -8.07 0.86
CA ALA A 48 6.08 -7.33 0.28
C ALA A 48 6.36 -6.80 -1.14
N ILE A 49 7.63 -6.63 -1.52
CA ILE A 49 8.02 -6.28 -2.89
C ILE A 49 7.68 -7.42 -3.85
N THR A 50 8.01 -8.66 -3.47
CA THR A 50 7.71 -9.86 -4.27
C THR A 50 6.21 -10.09 -4.36
N ILE A 51 5.48 -9.91 -3.25
CA ILE A 51 4.02 -10.03 -3.25
C ILE A 51 3.39 -8.99 -4.17
N ALA A 52 3.83 -7.72 -4.11
CA ALA A 52 3.33 -6.68 -5.01
C ALA A 52 3.61 -7.00 -6.50
N ASP A 53 4.71 -7.67 -6.81
CA ASP A 53 5.04 -8.13 -8.16
C ASP A 53 4.11 -9.26 -8.63
N GLN A 54 3.90 -10.27 -7.77
CA GLN A 54 2.98 -11.37 -8.03
C GLN A 54 1.53 -10.89 -8.20
N MET A 55 1.15 -9.83 -7.50
CA MET A 55 -0.15 -9.16 -7.65
C MET A 55 -0.24 -8.28 -8.92
N GLY A 56 0.85 -8.13 -9.68
CA GLY A 56 0.92 -7.28 -10.88
C GLY A 56 0.93 -5.78 -10.60
N LEU A 57 1.18 -5.36 -9.35
CA LEU A 57 1.08 -3.98 -8.89
C LEU A 57 2.44 -3.27 -8.81
N LEU A 58 3.55 -4.02 -8.79
CA LEU A 58 4.88 -3.44 -8.53
C LEU A 58 5.30 -2.37 -9.55
N THR A 59 4.94 -2.54 -10.83
CA THR A 59 5.22 -1.54 -11.87
C THR A 59 4.54 -0.21 -11.57
N GLU A 60 3.25 -0.23 -11.25
CA GLU A 60 2.47 0.96 -10.92
C GLU A 60 2.95 1.62 -9.62
N VAL A 61 3.26 0.82 -8.60
CA VAL A 61 3.86 1.32 -7.35
C VAL A 61 5.18 2.03 -7.62
N ARG A 62 6.03 1.48 -8.49
CA ARG A 62 7.32 2.10 -8.86
C ARG A 62 7.14 3.37 -9.69
N ALA A 63 6.10 3.46 -10.52
CA ALA A 63 5.78 4.64 -11.31
C ALA A 63 5.32 5.81 -10.42
N HIS A 64 4.51 5.51 -9.40
CA HIS A 64 3.97 6.50 -8.45
C HIS A 64 4.87 6.71 -7.21
N ARG A 65 6.04 6.08 -7.17
CA ARG A 65 6.93 6.17 -6.00
C ARG A 65 7.33 7.62 -5.75
N ILE A 66 7.25 8.02 -4.49
CA ILE A 66 7.78 9.30 -4.06
C ILE A 66 9.30 9.18 -4.06
N ARG A 67 9.96 10.04 -4.85
CA ARG A 67 11.42 10.18 -4.82
C ARG A 67 11.74 11.26 -3.80
N MET A 68 12.47 10.92 -2.74
CA MET A 68 13.05 11.93 -1.88
C MET A 68 13.97 12.83 -2.73
N SER A 69 13.67 14.13 -2.75
CA SER A 69 14.52 15.11 -3.42
C SER A 69 15.84 15.27 -2.67
N GLU A 70 16.92 15.18 -3.44
CA GLU A 70 18.38 15.33 -3.25
C GLU A 70 19.08 15.66 -1.91
N ARG A 71 18.42 15.98 -0.79
CA ARG A 71 19.11 16.19 0.49
C ARG A 71 18.33 15.69 1.70
N THR A 72 18.56 14.43 2.05
CA THR A 72 18.39 14.00 3.43
C THR A 72 19.71 14.24 4.14
N GLN A 73 19.70 15.12 5.12
CA GLN A 73 20.89 15.52 5.85
C GLN A 73 20.61 15.34 7.33
N PHE A 74 21.47 14.56 7.99
CA PHE A 74 21.55 14.61 9.44
C PHE A 74 22.24 15.93 9.78
N VAL A 75 21.76 16.61 10.81
CA VAL A 75 22.34 17.86 11.30
C VAL A 75 22.43 17.80 12.81
N ASP A 76 23.41 18.48 13.39
CA ASP A 76 23.52 18.68 14.82
C ASP A 76 22.51 19.72 15.35
N SER A 77 22.59 20.03 16.64
CA SER A 77 21.69 21.02 17.28
C SER A 77 21.89 22.45 16.79
N SER A 78 22.98 22.76 16.10
CA SER A 78 23.24 24.06 15.48
C SER A 78 22.74 24.14 14.03
N GLY A 79 22.22 23.05 13.48
CA GLY A 79 21.83 22.94 12.08
C GLY A 79 23.02 22.68 11.14
N THR A 80 24.16 22.24 11.67
CA THR A 80 25.35 21.90 10.89
C THR A 80 25.33 20.40 10.54
N PRO A 81 25.57 20.00 9.29
CA PRO A 81 25.59 18.59 8.87
C PRO A 81 26.65 17.71 9.52
#